data_AF-A0A256J5Q2-F1
#
_entry.id   AF-A0A256J5Q2-F1
#
_cell.length_a   1.000
_cell.length_b   1.000
_cell.length_c   1.000
_cell.angle_alpha   90.00
_cell.angle_beta   90.00
_cell.angle_gamma   90.00
#
_symmetry.space_group_name_H-M   'P 1'
#
loop_
_entity.id
_entity.type
_entity.pdbx_description
1 polymer ?
#
loop_
_entity_poly.entity_id
_entity_poly.type
_entity_poly.pdbx_seq_one_letter_code
_entity_poly.pdbx_strand_id
1 'polypeptide(L)'
;MSVVETTPDDMLARHPETAYFWGHVAGGGRVTDQGIEIEVSDEDAARRLSAISGGGTVDHRIAERDFAHDTAVTRQADEYTVQIIDPTLAANAAAALGLPVGSDPGGYRFDALRDHRRELLRGLLEACGVVCFRESSASVGISFVHDDARLLERIRTSLDVAGFDSEEPQPSSSGGYWFGVADGDTAAFAEWVYEGAGDSGLFATSRRQKALRSVERATGLDVGSLIEPIDTDGGDS
;
A
#
# COMPACT_ATOMS: atom_id res chain seq x y z
N MET A 1 -26.71 5.17 6.89
CA MET A 1 -27.07 3.91 6.21
C MET A 1 -25.81 3.45 5.52
N SER A 2 -25.09 2.50 6.12
CA SER A 2 -23.85 1.97 5.53
C SER A 2 -24.23 1.11 4.33
N VAL A 3 -23.78 1.50 3.14
CA VAL A 3 -23.88 0.64 1.97
C VAL A 3 -22.82 -0.42 2.19
N VAL A 4 -23.23 -1.65 2.49
CA VAL A 4 -22.33 -2.80 2.41
C VAL A 4 -21.98 -2.93 0.92
N GLU A 5 -20.88 -2.33 0.50
CA GLU A 5 -20.33 -2.57 -0.83
C GLU A 5 -19.87 -4.03 -0.84
N THR A 6 -20.63 -4.85 -1.55
CA THR A 6 -20.34 -6.28 -1.73
C THR A 6 -19.00 -6.43 -2.43
N THR A 7 -18.21 -7.43 -2.02
CA THR A 7 -16.97 -7.82 -2.70
C THR A 7 -17.20 -7.85 -4.22
N PRO A 8 -16.32 -7.22 -5.02
CA PRO A 8 -16.57 -7.02 -6.43
C PRO A 8 -16.59 -8.37 -7.16
N ASP A 9 -17.65 -8.61 -7.94
CA ASP A 9 -17.79 -9.81 -8.78
C ASP A 9 -16.78 -9.84 -9.96
N ASP A 10 -16.09 -8.72 -10.20
CA ASP A 10 -15.09 -8.53 -11.25
C ASP A 10 -13.86 -7.78 -10.70
N MET A 11 -12.69 -8.40 -10.81
CA MET A 11 -11.42 -7.82 -10.37
C MET A 11 -11.01 -6.57 -11.15
N LEU A 12 -11.59 -6.32 -12.33
CA LEU A 12 -11.39 -5.10 -13.10
C LEU A 12 -12.51 -4.05 -12.88
N ALA A 13 -13.45 -4.32 -11.97
CA ALA A 13 -14.47 -3.36 -11.59
C ALA A 13 -13.86 -2.08 -11.03
N ARG A 14 -14.56 -0.96 -11.21
CA ARG A 14 -14.21 0.32 -10.57
C ARG A 14 -14.76 0.30 -9.15
N HIS A 15 -14.05 -0.32 -8.23
CA HIS A 15 -14.47 -0.52 -6.85
C HIS A 15 -13.33 -0.16 -5.87
N PRO A 16 -13.61 0.29 -4.63
CA PRO A 16 -12.58 0.57 -3.63
C PRO A 16 -11.67 -0.64 -3.36
N GLU A 17 -12.26 -1.83 -3.25
CA GLU A 17 -11.52 -3.07 -3.01
C GLU A 17 -10.55 -3.43 -4.14
N THR A 18 -10.98 -3.34 -5.41
CA THR A 18 -10.10 -3.60 -6.55
C THR A 18 -9.02 -2.53 -6.66
N ALA A 19 -9.33 -1.27 -6.36
CA ALA A 19 -8.33 -0.20 -6.37
C ALA A 19 -7.22 -0.43 -5.34
N TYR A 20 -7.59 -0.77 -4.10
CA TYR A 20 -6.65 -1.15 -3.06
C TYR A 20 -5.79 -2.36 -3.45
N PHE A 21 -6.44 -3.41 -3.97
CA PHE A 21 -5.77 -4.62 -4.45
C PHE A 21 -4.75 -4.32 -5.55
N TRP A 22 -5.13 -3.57 -6.59
CA TRP A 22 -4.23 -3.26 -7.69
C TRP A 22 -3.11 -2.29 -7.31
N GLY A 23 -3.31 -1.46 -6.27
CA GLY A 23 -2.23 -0.68 -5.68
C GLY A 23 -1.15 -1.55 -5.07
N HIS A 24 -1.54 -2.60 -4.34
CA HIS A 24 -0.62 -3.59 -3.80
C HIS A 24 0.11 -4.37 -4.89
N VAL A 25 -0.62 -4.86 -5.90
CA VAL A 25 -0.01 -5.58 -7.03
C VAL A 25 1.00 -4.71 -7.77
N ALA A 26 0.67 -3.45 -8.04
CA ALA A 26 1.55 -2.58 -8.79
C ALA A 26 2.78 -2.14 -7.98
N GLY A 27 2.64 -1.96 -6.66
CA GLY A 27 3.72 -1.47 -5.80
C GLY A 27 4.69 -2.56 -5.35
N GLY A 28 4.22 -3.77 -5.07
CA GLY A 28 5.05 -4.84 -4.52
C GLY A 28 4.71 -6.24 -5.02
N GLY A 29 3.79 -6.35 -5.99
CA GLY A 29 3.40 -7.63 -6.56
C GLY A 29 4.21 -8.01 -7.79
N ARG A 30 4.16 -9.30 -8.13
CA ARG A 30 4.70 -9.86 -9.36
C ARG A 30 3.56 -10.47 -10.17
N VAL A 31 3.39 -9.98 -11.40
CA VAL A 31 2.47 -10.58 -12.37
C VAL A 31 3.27 -11.46 -13.32
N THR A 32 2.86 -12.71 -13.44
CA THR A 32 3.48 -13.73 -14.31
C THR A 32 2.44 -14.27 -15.27
N ASP A 33 2.87 -15.13 -16.20
CA ASP A 33 1.98 -15.88 -17.07
C ASP A 33 1.11 -16.90 -16.30
N GLN A 34 1.53 -17.30 -15.08
CA GLN A 34 0.81 -18.24 -14.23
C GLN A 34 -0.19 -17.57 -13.29
N GLY A 35 -0.05 -16.27 -13.02
CA GLY A 35 -0.87 -15.59 -12.02
C GLY A 35 -0.18 -14.40 -11.36
N ILE A 36 -0.65 -14.06 -10.16
CA ILE A 36 -0.23 -12.88 -9.39
C ILE A 36 0.29 -13.33 -8.02
N GLU A 37 1.38 -12.72 -7.58
CA GLU A 37 1.97 -12.88 -6.26
C GLU A 37 2.10 -11.51 -5.60
N ILE A 38 1.70 -11.37 -4.34
CA ILE A 38 1.78 -10.12 -3.56
C ILE A 38 2.45 -10.42 -2.23
N GLU A 39 3.50 -9.68 -1.91
CA GLU A 39 4.18 -9.76 -0.62
C GLU A 39 3.71 -8.61 0.29
N VAL A 40 3.23 -8.95 1.48
CA VAL A 40 2.81 -7.98 2.50
C VAL A 40 3.35 -8.38 3.87
N SER A 41 3.51 -7.43 4.78
CA SER A 41 4.06 -7.67 6.14
C SER A 41 2.98 -7.68 7.23
N ASP A 42 1.71 -7.71 6.84
CA ASP A 42 0.56 -7.56 7.72
C ASP A 42 -0.49 -8.62 7.39
N GLU A 43 -0.89 -9.39 8.39
CA GLU A 43 -1.78 -10.55 8.20
C GLU A 43 -3.19 -10.13 7.76
N ASP A 44 -3.72 -9.05 8.34
CA ASP A 44 -5.05 -8.56 8.01
C ASP A 44 -5.10 -8.08 6.55
N ALA A 45 -4.06 -7.38 6.10
CA ALA A 45 -3.91 -7.01 4.70
C ALA A 45 -3.81 -8.26 3.80
N ALA A 46 -3.02 -9.27 4.17
CA ALA A 46 -2.90 -10.51 3.39
C ALA A 46 -4.25 -11.23 3.24
N ARG A 47 -4.98 -11.38 4.35
CA ARG A 47 -6.32 -11.99 4.36
C ARG A 47 -7.31 -11.17 3.53
N ARG A 48 -7.25 -9.84 3.62
CA ARG A 48 -8.12 -8.96 2.84
C ARG A 48 -7.84 -9.05 1.35
N LEU A 49 -6.57 -9.03 0.93
CA LEU A 49 -6.18 -9.19 -0.48
C LEU A 49 -6.62 -10.55 -1.05
N SER A 50 -6.47 -11.63 -0.27
CA SER A 50 -6.96 -12.96 -0.65
C SER A 50 -8.49 -13.00 -0.79
N ALA A 51 -9.22 -12.35 0.12
CA ALA A 51 -10.67 -12.29 0.07
C ALA A 51 -11.18 -11.51 -1.16
N ILE A 52 -10.55 -10.36 -1.46
CA ILE A 52 -10.88 -9.55 -2.64
C ILE A 52 -10.68 -10.36 -3.93
N SER A 53 -9.62 -11.16 -4.01
CA SER A 53 -9.34 -11.99 -5.19
C SER A 53 -10.16 -13.28 -5.27
N GLY A 54 -11.19 -13.46 -4.42
CA GLY A 54 -12.05 -14.64 -4.43
C GLY A 54 -11.44 -15.90 -3.79
N GLY A 55 -10.43 -15.76 -2.92
CA GLY A 55 -9.86 -16.86 -2.14
C GLY A 55 -8.47 -17.34 -2.59
N GLY A 56 -7.52 -16.40 -2.77
CA GLY A 56 -6.12 -16.74 -3.05
C GLY A 56 -5.44 -17.51 -1.89
N THR A 57 -4.40 -18.29 -2.21
CA THR A 57 -3.60 -18.97 -1.18
C THR A 57 -2.75 -17.94 -0.44
N VAL A 58 -2.71 -18.00 0.89
CA VAL A 58 -1.81 -17.17 1.70
C VAL A 58 -0.75 -18.07 2.31
N ASP A 59 0.51 -17.87 1.92
CA ASP A 59 1.68 -18.46 2.57
C ASP A 59 2.23 -17.49 3.61
N HIS A 60 2.68 -17.98 4.76
CA HIS A 60 3.23 -17.16 5.84
C HIS A 60 4.64 -17.64 6.18
N ARG A 61 5.58 -16.68 6.21
CA ARG A 61 6.97 -16.91 6.54
C ARG A 61 7.46 -15.84 7.51
N ILE A 62 8.46 -16.19 8.30
CA ILE A 62 9.19 -15.24 9.14
C ILE A 62 10.50 -14.92 8.44
N ALA A 63 10.66 -13.68 7.99
CA ALA A 63 11.89 -13.19 7.40
C ALA A 63 12.82 -12.69 8.51
N GLU A 64 14.05 -13.21 8.54
CA GLU A 64 15.10 -12.73 9.44
C GLU A 64 16.04 -11.80 8.66
N ARG A 65 16.24 -10.59 9.17
CA ARG A 65 17.22 -9.64 8.61
C ARG A 65 18.13 -9.12 9.73
N ASP A 66 19.41 -9.01 9.43
CA ASP A 66 20.37 -8.42 10.36
C ASP A 66 19.99 -6.96 10.64
N PHE A 67 19.98 -6.56 11.91
CA PHE A 67 19.68 -5.19 12.28
C PHE A 67 20.81 -4.28 11.82
N ALA A 68 20.50 -3.27 11.01
CA ALA A 68 21.48 -2.43 10.32
C ALA A 68 22.47 -1.68 11.24
N HIS A 69 22.14 -1.53 12.52
CA HIS A 69 22.98 -0.86 13.51
C HIS A 69 23.63 -1.81 14.52
N ASP A 70 23.25 -3.09 14.53
CA ASP A 70 23.83 -4.12 15.40
C ASP A 70 23.59 -5.51 14.80
N THR A 71 24.61 -6.08 14.15
CA THR A 71 24.53 -7.40 13.53
C THR A 71 24.46 -8.55 14.55
N ALA A 72 24.52 -8.27 15.86
CA ALA A 72 24.23 -9.23 16.91
C ALA A 72 22.71 -9.36 17.21
N VAL A 73 21.89 -8.48 16.64
CA VAL A 73 20.43 -8.48 16.76
C VAL A 73 19.82 -8.81 15.40
N THR A 74 19.04 -9.89 15.32
CA THR A 74 18.23 -10.20 14.14
C THR A 74 16.83 -9.60 14.32
N ARG A 75 16.36 -8.89 13.29
CA ARG A 75 14.97 -8.45 13.19
C ARG A 75 14.19 -9.54 12.49
N GLN A 76 13.24 -10.13 13.20
CA GLN A 76 12.21 -10.97 12.61
C GLN A 76 11.07 -10.08 12.13
N ALA A 77 10.57 -10.33 10.92
CA ALA A 77 9.39 -9.70 10.37
C ALA A 77 8.50 -10.76 9.74
N ASP A 78 7.20 -10.69 10.03
CA ASP A 78 6.22 -11.50 9.31
C ASP A 78 6.17 -11.06 7.85
N GLU A 79 6.15 -12.04 6.96
CA GLU A 79 6.01 -11.87 5.53
C GLU A 79 4.94 -12.85 5.05
N TYR A 80 3.90 -12.30 4.44
CA TYR A 80 2.77 -13.04 3.90
C TYR A 80 2.80 -12.91 2.39
N THR A 81 2.74 -14.03 1.70
CA THR A 81 2.66 -14.09 0.25
C THR A 81 1.26 -14.53 -0.15
N VAL A 82 0.51 -13.62 -0.78
CA VAL A 82 -0.79 -13.93 -1.37
C VAL A 82 -0.57 -14.37 -2.82
N GLN A 83 -0.96 -15.60 -3.13
CA GLN A 83 -0.82 -16.20 -4.46
C GLN A 83 -2.18 -16.45 -5.10
N ILE A 84 -2.34 -15.94 -6.32
CA ILE A 84 -3.53 -16.11 -7.14
C ILE A 84 -3.10 -16.80 -8.42
N ILE A 85 -3.41 -18.10 -8.50
CA ILE A 85 -3.07 -18.94 -9.65
C ILE A 85 -4.20 -18.82 -10.68
N ASP A 86 -4.24 -17.69 -11.37
CA ASP A 86 -5.18 -17.42 -12.45
C ASP A 86 -4.48 -16.68 -13.61
N PRO A 87 -4.03 -17.42 -14.65
CA PRO A 87 -3.44 -16.85 -15.86
C PRO A 87 -4.36 -15.87 -16.60
N THR A 88 -5.68 -16.07 -16.52
CA THR A 88 -6.67 -15.22 -17.20
C THR A 88 -6.75 -13.86 -16.51
N LEU A 89 -6.78 -13.85 -15.19
CA LEU A 89 -6.72 -12.61 -14.41
C LEU A 89 -5.43 -11.83 -14.69
N ALA A 90 -4.27 -12.50 -14.68
CA ALA A 90 -2.99 -11.87 -14.98
C ALA A 90 -2.97 -11.24 -16.38
N ALA A 91 -3.41 -11.97 -17.41
CA ALA A 91 -3.50 -11.46 -18.77
C ALA A 91 -4.47 -10.27 -18.89
N ASN A 92 -5.63 -10.36 -18.23
CA ASN A 92 -6.63 -9.28 -18.22
C ASN A 92 -6.11 -8.02 -17.51
N ALA A 93 -5.40 -8.18 -16.40
CA ALA A 93 -4.79 -7.07 -15.66
C ALA A 93 -3.68 -6.39 -16.47
N ALA A 94 -2.83 -7.17 -17.14
CA ALA A 94 -1.85 -6.64 -18.09
C ALA A 94 -2.54 -5.88 -19.24
N ALA A 95 -3.62 -6.42 -19.80
CA ALA A 95 -4.35 -5.81 -20.91
C ALA A 95 -5.18 -4.57 -20.52
N ALA A 96 -5.74 -4.52 -19.31
CA ALA A 96 -6.59 -3.41 -18.84
C ALA A 96 -5.77 -2.34 -18.11
N LEU A 97 -4.98 -2.75 -17.12
CA LEU A 97 -4.24 -1.85 -16.24
C LEU A 97 -2.79 -1.64 -16.70
N GLY A 98 -2.30 -2.43 -17.66
CA GLY A 98 -0.95 -2.23 -18.19
C GLY A 98 0.12 -2.60 -17.17
N LEU A 99 -0.18 -3.59 -16.32
CA LEU A 99 0.80 -4.12 -15.38
C LEU A 99 1.92 -4.84 -16.13
N PRO A 100 3.17 -4.73 -15.65
CA PRO A 100 4.29 -5.50 -16.20
C PRO A 100 4.05 -7.00 -16.00
N VAL A 101 4.36 -7.82 -17.01
CA VAL A 101 4.32 -9.28 -16.90
C VAL A 101 5.74 -9.82 -17.02
N GLY A 102 6.21 -10.54 -16.00
CA GLY A 102 7.61 -10.97 -15.93
C GLY A 102 8.56 -9.77 -15.92
N SER A 103 9.42 -9.66 -16.94
CA SER A 103 10.39 -8.56 -17.11
C SER A 103 9.92 -7.46 -18.06
N ASP A 104 8.72 -7.57 -18.63
CA ASP A 104 8.21 -6.57 -19.56
C ASP A 104 7.89 -5.26 -18.83
N PRO A 105 8.15 -4.10 -19.45
CA PRO A 105 7.95 -2.82 -18.80
C PRO A 105 6.46 -2.48 -18.62
N GLY A 106 6.10 -1.91 -17.48
CA GLY A 106 4.73 -1.52 -17.16
C GLY A 106 4.28 -0.21 -17.84
N GLY A 107 2.98 -0.12 -18.13
CA GLY A 107 2.29 1.08 -18.61
C GLY A 107 1.42 1.77 -17.55
N TYR A 108 0.95 1.02 -16.55
CA TYR A 108 0.20 1.47 -15.36
C TYR A 108 -0.92 2.48 -15.67
N ARG A 109 -2.00 1.98 -16.29
CA ARG A 109 -3.21 2.72 -16.69
C ARG A 109 -4.20 2.83 -15.53
N PHE A 110 -3.82 3.52 -14.46
CA PHE A 110 -4.64 3.70 -13.26
C PHE A 110 -5.87 4.60 -13.44
N ASP A 111 -6.02 5.27 -14.58
CA ASP A 111 -7.20 6.10 -14.89
C ASP A 111 -8.53 5.32 -14.83
N ALA A 112 -8.48 4.00 -14.98
CA ALA A 112 -9.63 3.12 -14.78
C ALA A 112 -10.15 3.15 -13.33
N LEU A 113 -9.29 3.43 -12.36
CA LEU A 113 -9.55 3.41 -10.92
C LEU A 113 -9.59 4.83 -10.32
N ARG A 114 -9.67 5.88 -11.15
CA ARG A 114 -9.57 7.28 -10.72
C ARG A 114 -10.60 7.71 -9.67
N ASP A 115 -11.77 7.06 -9.67
CA ASP A 115 -12.88 7.37 -8.75
C ASP A 115 -12.59 6.81 -7.34
N HIS A 116 -11.65 5.85 -7.23
CA HIS A 116 -11.19 5.17 -6.01
C HIS A 116 -9.68 5.40 -5.79
N ARG A 117 -9.22 6.62 -6.10
CA ARG A 117 -7.80 6.98 -6.08
C ARG A 117 -7.19 6.86 -4.69
N ARG A 118 -7.96 7.17 -3.65
CA ARG A 118 -7.49 7.10 -2.26
C ARG A 118 -7.09 5.67 -1.91
N GLU A 119 -7.91 4.70 -2.26
CA GLU A 119 -7.69 3.28 -2.02
C GLU A 119 -6.52 2.75 -2.85
N LEU A 120 -6.42 3.16 -4.11
CA LEU A 120 -5.25 2.87 -4.95
C LEU A 120 -3.95 3.40 -4.34
N LEU A 121 -3.92 4.67 -3.94
CA LEU A 121 -2.75 5.30 -3.31
C LEU A 121 -2.43 4.68 -1.96
N ARG A 122 -3.43 4.20 -1.21
CA ARG A 122 -3.23 3.45 0.04
C ARG A 122 -2.52 2.13 -0.23
N GLY A 123 -3.00 1.33 -1.20
CA GLY A 123 -2.34 0.08 -1.58
C GLY A 123 -0.90 0.30 -2.04
N LEU A 124 -0.66 1.33 -2.86
CA LEU A 124 0.69 1.71 -3.31
C LEU A 124 1.59 2.13 -2.13
N LEU A 125 1.08 2.98 -1.23
CA LEU A 125 1.81 3.43 -0.04
C LEU A 125 2.17 2.26 0.86
N GLU A 126 1.28 1.28 1.02
CA GLU A 126 1.53 0.13 1.85
C GLU A 126 2.52 -0.85 1.24
N ALA A 127 2.49 -1.03 -0.08
CA ALA A 127 3.37 -1.94 -0.81
C ALA A 127 4.78 -1.38 -1.04
N CYS A 128 4.91 -0.15 -1.54
CA CYS A 128 6.21 0.44 -1.92
C CYS A 128 6.53 1.79 -1.27
N GLY A 129 5.70 2.22 -0.32
CA GLY A 129 5.96 3.43 0.44
C GLY A 129 6.89 3.22 1.64
N VAL A 130 7.52 4.30 2.08
CA VAL A 130 8.30 4.37 3.31
C VAL A 130 7.82 5.56 4.12
N VAL A 131 7.42 5.29 5.37
CA VAL A 131 7.15 6.34 6.36
C VAL A 131 8.34 6.41 7.30
N CYS A 132 8.90 7.60 7.51
CA CYS A 132 9.91 7.87 8.51
C CYS A 132 9.52 9.06 9.39
N PHE A 133 10.00 9.07 10.62
CA PHE A 133 9.93 10.23 11.49
C PHE A 133 11.34 10.78 11.66
N ARG A 134 11.54 12.06 11.34
CA ARG A 134 12.81 12.77 11.44
C ARG A 134 12.86 13.52 12.77
N GLU A 135 13.61 12.98 13.74
CA GLU A 135 13.67 13.56 15.09
C GLU A 135 14.23 14.99 15.12
N SER A 136 15.21 15.29 14.27
CA SER A 136 15.88 16.60 14.24
C SER A 136 14.97 17.76 13.83
N SER A 137 13.90 17.49 13.09
CA SER A 137 12.92 18.47 12.64
C SER A 137 11.52 18.22 13.18
N ALA A 138 11.36 17.20 14.04
CA ALA A 138 10.08 16.71 14.51
C ALA A 138 9.04 16.58 13.37
N SER A 139 9.46 16.02 12.24
CA SER A 139 8.61 15.92 11.04
C SER A 139 8.45 14.47 10.59
N VAL A 140 7.31 14.18 9.95
CA VAL A 140 7.08 12.93 9.23
C VAL A 140 7.54 13.10 7.78
N GLY A 141 8.15 12.07 7.21
CA GLY A 141 8.46 11.97 5.79
C GLY A 141 7.77 10.75 5.18
N ILE A 142 7.21 10.90 3.98
CA ILE A 142 6.68 9.82 3.17
C ILE A 142 7.41 9.80 1.84
N SER A 143 7.93 8.64 1.44
CA SER A 143 8.52 8.43 0.13
C SER A 143 8.00 7.15 -0.51
N PHE A 144 8.16 7.03 -1.83
CA PHE A 144 7.90 5.82 -2.60
C PHE A 144 9.20 5.35 -3.22
N VAL A 145 9.45 4.04 -3.21
CA VAL A 145 10.67 3.43 -3.75
C VAL A 145 10.27 2.29 -4.68
N HIS A 146 10.78 2.28 -5.90
CA HIS A 146 10.48 1.22 -6.87
C HIS A 146 11.55 1.11 -7.95
N ASP A 147 11.75 -0.09 -8.50
CA ASP A 147 12.73 -0.32 -9.57
C ASP A 147 12.30 0.28 -10.91
N ASP A 148 10.99 0.37 -11.14
CA ASP A 148 10.39 0.98 -12.33
C ASP A 148 10.03 2.46 -12.08
N ALA A 149 10.83 3.37 -12.64
CA ALA A 149 10.58 4.81 -12.59
C ALA A 149 9.20 5.21 -13.16
N ARG A 150 8.64 4.42 -14.10
CA ARG A 150 7.33 4.73 -14.69
C ARG A 150 6.20 4.58 -13.68
N LEU A 151 6.30 3.60 -12.78
CA LEU A 151 5.34 3.49 -11.69
C LEU A 151 5.40 4.75 -10.82
N LEU A 152 6.60 5.18 -10.42
CA LEU A 152 6.77 6.35 -9.59
C LEU A 152 6.18 7.61 -10.22
N GLU A 153 6.36 7.83 -11.52
CA GLU A 153 5.72 8.96 -12.22
C GLU A 153 4.19 8.87 -12.23
N ARG A 154 3.61 7.67 -12.26
CA ARG A 154 2.16 7.49 -12.13
C ARG A 154 1.65 7.73 -10.71
N ILE A 155 2.42 7.36 -9.70
CA ILE A 155 2.11 7.71 -8.31
C ILE A 155 2.12 9.23 -8.16
N ARG A 156 3.15 9.92 -8.66
CA ARG A 156 3.24 11.38 -8.65
C ARG A 156 2.05 12.05 -9.34
N THR A 157 1.68 11.57 -10.53
CA THR A 157 0.48 12.05 -11.23
C THR A 157 -0.78 11.87 -10.37
N SER A 158 -0.89 10.75 -9.67
CA SER A 158 -2.04 10.48 -8.79
C SER A 158 -2.05 11.38 -7.55
N LEU A 159 -0.88 11.68 -6.97
CA LEU A 159 -0.71 12.63 -5.86
C LEU A 159 -1.09 14.05 -6.29
N ASP A 160 -0.58 14.53 -7.42
CA ASP A 160 -0.86 15.85 -7.97
C ASP A 160 -2.37 16.07 -8.19
N VAL A 161 -3.06 15.10 -8.80
CA VAL A 161 -4.52 15.19 -8.99
C VAL A 161 -5.29 15.07 -7.66
N ALA A 162 -4.72 14.46 -6.63
CA ALA A 162 -5.27 14.46 -5.27
C ALA A 162 -4.94 15.74 -4.47
N GLY A 163 -4.10 16.62 -5.01
CA GLY A 163 -3.71 17.89 -4.39
C GLY A 163 -2.51 17.81 -3.45
N PHE A 164 -1.62 16.83 -3.65
CA PHE A 164 -0.39 16.67 -2.85
C PHE A 164 0.86 16.79 -3.73
N ASP A 165 1.75 17.71 -3.37
CA ASP A 165 3.01 17.95 -4.05
C ASP A 165 4.02 16.83 -3.76
N SER A 166 4.90 16.59 -4.73
CA SER A 166 5.96 15.58 -4.63
C SER A 166 7.21 15.95 -5.42
N GLU A 167 8.35 15.49 -4.93
CA GLU A 167 9.65 15.64 -5.59
C GLU A 167 9.72 14.83 -6.90
N GLU A 168 10.68 15.13 -7.77
CA GLU A 168 10.97 14.32 -8.94
C GLU A 168 11.65 12.99 -8.56
N PRO A 169 11.38 11.87 -9.27
CA PRO A 169 12.06 10.61 -9.02
C PRO A 169 13.57 10.72 -9.22
N GLN A 170 14.31 10.29 -8.22
CA GLN A 170 15.76 10.23 -8.23
C GLN A 170 16.24 8.77 -8.13
N PRO A 171 17.41 8.43 -8.69
CA PRO A 171 18.02 7.13 -8.45
C PRO A 171 18.24 6.87 -6.96
N SER A 172 17.94 5.66 -6.49
CA SER A 172 18.26 5.24 -5.13
C SER A 172 19.69 4.68 -5.05
N SER A 173 20.36 4.88 -3.91
CA SER A 173 21.68 4.32 -3.64
C SER A 173 21.72 2.79 -3.61
N SER A 174 20.57 2.14 -3.41
CA SER A 174 20.43 0.67 -3.38
C SER A 174 19.97 0.07 -4.71
N GLY A 175 19.88 0.87 -5.78
CA GLY A 175 19.24 0.48 -7.03
C GLY A 175 17.77 0.94 -7.09
N GLY A 176 17.24 1.04 -8.31
CA GLY A 176 15.91 1.58 -8.57
C GLY A 176 15.82 3.08 -8.39
N TYR A 177 14.62 3.57 -8.07
CA TYR A 177 14.28 4.99 -7.98
C TYR A 177 13.46 5.27 -6.74
N TRP A 178 13.41 6.53 -6.32
CA TRP A 178 12.54 6.99 -5.24
C TRP A 178 12.14 8.45 -5.40
N PHE A 179 11.05 8.86 -4.76
CA PHE A 179 10.72 10.28 -4.55
C PHE A 179 10.02 10.48 -3.21
N GLY A 180 10.09 11.69 -2.66
CA GLY A 180 9.35 12.10 -1.46
C GLY A 180 8.06 12.86 -1.78
N VAL A 181 7.01 12.65 -0.97
CA VAL A 181 5.93 13.63 -0.83
C VAL A 181 6.51 14.89 -0.20
N ALA A 182 6.07 16.07 -0.64
CA ALA A 182 6.58 17.33 -0.12
C ALA A 182 6.40 17.41 1.40
N ASP A 183 7.41 17.95 2.11
CA ASP A 183 7.40 18.03 3.58
C ASP A 183 6.13 18.71 4.13
N GLY A 184 5.62 19.74 3.43
CA GLY A 184 4.40 20.46 3.81
C GLY A 184 3.10 19.66 3.67
N ASP A 185 3.09 18.65 2.81
CA ASP A 185 1.91 17.87 2.47
C ASP A 185 1.89 16.49 3.12
N THR A 186 3.01 16.05 3.70
CA THR A 186 3.17 14.68 4.20
C THR A 186 2.14 14.32 5.27
N ALA A 187 1.87 15.21 6.24
CA ALA A 187 0.89 14.96 7.29
C ALA A 187 -0.54 14.88 6.73
N ALA A 188 -0.91 15.85 5.89
CA ALA A 188 -2.22 15.90 5.25
C ALA A 188 -2.46 14.69 4.34
N PHE A 189 -1.44 14.26 3.58
CA PHE A 189 -1.51 13.06 2.76
C PHE A 189 -1.70 11.80 3.61
N ALA A 190 -0.96 11.65 4.70
CA ALA A 190 -1.08 10.49 5.59
C ALA A 190 -2.46 10.38 6.24
N GLU A 191 -3.04 11.50 6.68
CA GLU A 191 -4.41 11.52 7.20
C GLU A 191 -5.43 11.20 6.11
N TRP A 192 -5.34 11.88 4.97
CA TRP A 192 -6.27 11.71 3.84
C TRP A 192 -6.24 10.29 3.27
N VAL A 193 -5.07 9.68 3.13
CA VAL A 193 -4.94 8.35 2.52
C VAL A 193 -5.54 7.27 3.41
N TYR A 194 -5.55 7.44 4.73
CA TYR A 194 -6.16 6.50 5.69
C TYR A 194 -7.57 6.88 6.16
N GLU A 195 -8.13 7.98 5.66
CA GLU A 195 -9.52 8.35 5.93
C GLU A 195 -10.49 7.23 5.48
N GLY A 196 -11.43 6.84 6.35
CA GLY A 196 -12.38 5.74 6.10
C GLY A 196 -11.77 4.34 6.04
N ALA A 197 -10.47 4.19 6.34
CA ALA A 197 -9.81 2.88 6.33
C ALA A 197 -10.39 1.93 7.39
N GLY A 198 -10.69 2.45 8.59
CA GLY A 198 -11.29 1.67 9.68
C GLY A 198 -12.57 0.97 9.26
N ASP A 199 -13.51 1.73 8.67
CA ASP A 199 -14.81 1.21 8.24
C ASP A 199 -14.72 0.21 7.08
N SER A 200 -13.81 0.47 6.12
CA SER A 200 -13.68 -0.36 4.91
C SER A 200 -12.85 -1.63 5.12
N GLY A 201 -12.02 -1.66 6.18
CA GLY A 201 -11.04 -2.72 6.40
C GLY A 201 -9.96 -2.79 5.31
N LEU A 202 -9.82 -1.74 4.48
CA LEU A 202 -8.83 -1.68 3.41
C LEU A 202 -7.56 -0.98 3.91
N PHE A 203 -6.79 -1.66 4.75
CA PHE A 203 -5.49 -1.18 5.22
C PHE A 203 -4.66 -2.31 5.83
N ALA A 204 -3.35 -2.15 5.82
CA ALA A 204 -2.44 -2.89 6.69
C ALA A 204 -2.35 -2.20 8.06
N THR A 205 -2.70 -2.92 9.13
CA THR A 205 -2.79 -2.38 10.50
C THR A 205 -1.50 -1.70 10.93
N SER A 206 -0.36 -2.38 10.76
CA SER A 206 0.97 -1.87 11.12
C SER A 206 1.36 -0.62 10.32
N ARG A 207 1.00 -0.56 9.04
CA ARG A 207 1.30 0.56 8.13
C ARG A 207 0.50 1.80 8.50
N ARG A 208 -0.81 1.65 8.70
CA ARG A 208 -1.71 2.71 9.17
C ARG A 208 -1.26 3.27 10.49
N GLN A 209 -0.99 2.40 11.46
CA GLN A 209 -0.50 2.82 12.77
C GLN A 209 0.81 3.60 12.65
N LYS A 210 1.81 3.07 11.94
CA LYS A 210 3.08 3.78 11.77
C LYS A 210 2.91 5.17 11.17
N ALA A 211 2.09 5.29 10.12
CA ALA A 211 1.82 6.58 9.46
C ALA A 211 1.17 7.57 10.42
N LEU A 212 0.01 7.22 10.98
CA LEU A 212 -0.79 8.13 11.79
C LEU A 212 -0.12 8.47 13.12
N ARG A 213 0.58 7.52 13.77
CA ARG A 213 1.42 7.80 14.95
C ARG A 213 2.55 8.78 14.65
N SER A 214 3.15 8.69 13.47
CA SER A 214 4.22 9.62 13.06
C SER A 214 3.66 11.03 12.85
N VAL A 215 2.44 11.14 12.32
CA VAL A 215 1.72 12.41 12.21
C VAL A 215 1.41 12.98 13.59
N GLU A 216 0.77 12.21 14.47
CA GLU A 216 0.45 12.65 15.85
C GLU A 216 1.69 13.23 16.55
N ARG A 217 2.82 12.51 16.45
CA ARG A 217 4.10 12.96 17.02
C ARG A 217 4.62 14.25 16.37
N ALA A 218 4.50 14.40 15.06
CA ALA A 218 4.98 15.57 14.32
C ALA A 218 4.13 16.82 14.57
N THR A 219 2.82 16.64 14.78
CA THR A 219 1.86 17.73 14.98
C THR A 219 1.56 18.02 16.45
N GLY A 220 2.09 17.20 17.37
CA GLY A 220 1.89 17.36 18.81
C GLY A 220 0.48 16.96 19.26
N LEU A 221 -0.21 16.11 18.49
CA LEU A 221 -1.51 15.55 18.87
C LEU A 221 -1.34 14.43 19.90
N ASP A 222 -2.41 14.17 20.64
CA ASP A 222 -2.46 13.05 21.57
C ASP A 222 -2.35 11.71 20.84
N VAL A 223 -1.62 10.79 21.45
CA VAL A 223 -1.46 9.42 20.98
C VAL A 223 -2.84 8.75 20.94
N GLY A 224 -3.43 8.63 19.76
CA GLY A 224 -4.63 7.84 19.46
C GLY A 224 -5.71 8.69 18.85
N SER A 225 -5.48 10.00 18.74
CA SER A 225 -6.42 10.95 18.18
C SER A 225 -6.72 10.71 16.71
N LEU A 226 -5.79 10.13 15.94
CA LEU A 226 -5.98 9.84 14.51
C LEU A 226 -6.38 8.38 14.22
N ILE A 227 -6.25 7.50 15.21
CA ILE A 227 -6.59 6.08 15.07
C ILE A 227 -7.78 5.82 15.96
N GLU A 228 -8.96 5.77 15.37
CA GLU A 228 -10.16 5.36 16.09
C GLU A 228 -9.90 4.02 16.81
N PRO A 229 -10.31 3.89 18.08
CA PRO A 229 -10.27 2.61 18.76
C PRO A 229 -11.08 1.62 17.94
N ILE A 230 -10.50 0.45 17.66
CA ILE A 230 -11.31 -0.68 17.21
C ILE A 230 -12.21 -0.99 18.41
N ASP A 231 -13.51 -0.80 18.28
CA ASP A 231 -14.46 -1.24 19.30
C ASP A 231 -14.24 -2.73 19.56
N THR A 232 -13.56 -3.05 20.66
CA THR A 232 -13.47 -4.41 21.17
C THR A 232 -14.76 -4.71 21.94
N ASP A 233 -15.91 -4.63 21.29
CA ASP A 233 -17.18 -5.04 21.88
C ASP A 233 -17.57 -6.40 21.33
N GLY A 234 -17.24 -7.41 22.15
CA GLY A 234 -17.57 -8.81 21.94
C GLY A 234 -17.03 -9.73 23.03
N GLY A 235 -16.80 -9.20 24.24
CA GLY A 235 -16.55 -10.00 25.44
C GLY A 235 -17.86 -10.21 26.17
N ASP A 236 -18.32 -11.45 26.20
CA ASP A 236 -19.52 -11.93 26.90
C ASP A 236 -19.82 -11.23 28.23
N SER A 237 -21.08 -10.81 28.40
CA SER A 237 -21.85 -10.89 29.65
C SER A 237 -23.35 -10.80 29.38
#